data_AF-A0A3B0XIY2-F1
#
_entry.id   AF-A0A3B0XIY2-F1
#
_cell.length_a   1.000
_cell.length_b   1.000
_cell.length_c   1.000
_cell.angle_alpha   90.00
_cell.angle_beta   90.00
_cell.angle_gamma   90.00
#
_symmetry.space_group_name_H-M   'P 1'
#
loop_
_entity.id
_entity.type
_entity.pdbx_description
1 polymer ?
#
loop_
_entity_poly.entity_id
_entity_poly.type
_entity_poly.pdbx_seq_one_letter_code
_entity_poly.pdbx_strand_id
1 'polypeptide(L)'
;MKLHDNIKNQQKHYLPILSSIKYFLLLLTFASFNISASTEQFKLKELIEAEHENSSHPIDLKLYVFDCGQILVRDISIFNPALTQGEHITFSDACYLIKHPEGTLIWDTGLSDSLLDIPGGVDAGGGAFNLSVSKTLKSQLAEIDIDPSSIDYIAFSHLHFDHTGNASYFLNATWLIQEVEYNLAFSPEAEQFFFNPADYD
;
A
#
# COMPACT_ATOMS: atom_id res chain seq x y z
N MET A 1 -10.23 43.25 16.60
CA MET A 1 -9.89 42.89 15.21
C MET A 1 -10.81 41.73 14.85
N LYS A 2 -11.97 42.01 14.21
CA LYS A 2 -12.21 41.84 12.76
C LYS A 2 -11.78 40.45 12.27
N LEU A 3 -12.54 39.65 11.54
CA LEU A 3 -13.88 39.74 10.95
C LEU A 3 -14.17 38.28 10.54
N HIS A 4 -15.29 37.71 10.97
CA HIS A 4 -15.84 36.48 10.39
C HIS A 4 -16.64 36.91 9.16
N ASP A 5 -16.04 36.78 7.98
CA ASP A 5 -16.67 37.13 6.73
C ASP A 5 -17.62 36.02 6.24
N ASN A 6 -18.91 36.38 6.26
CA ASN A 6 -19.71 36.46 5.04
C ASN A 6 -20.27 35.16 4.43
N ILE A 7 -21.17 34.49 5.16
CA ILE A 7 -22.16 33.54 4.59
C ILE A 7 -23.58 34.03 4.88
N LYS A 8 -23.92 35.27 4.50
CA LYS A 8 -25.32 35.75 4.51
C LYS A 8 -25.58 36.79 3.42
N ASN A 9 -25.49 36.34 2.18
CA ASN A 9 -26.12 36.97 1.02
C ASN A 9 -26.23 35.83 0.00
N GLN A 10 -27.35 35.15 -0.16
CA GLN A 10 -28.47 35.67 -0.95
C GLN A 10 -29.72 34.82 -0.65
N GLN A 11 -30.57 35.28 0.26
CA GLN A 11 -31.98 34.90 0.32
C GLN A 11 -32.79 36.15 0.03
N LYS A 12 -33.21 36.33 -1.22
CA LYS A 12 -34.35 37.17 -1.60
C LYS A 12 -35.15 36.45 -2.69
N HIS A 13 -36.38 36.10 -2.32
CA HIS A 13 -37.64 36.09 -3.08
C HIS A 13 -37.53 36.28 -4.61
N TYR A 14 -38.21 35.55 -5.49
CA TYR A 14 -39.68 35.37 -5.59
C TYR A 14 -40.02 34.17 -6.52
N LEU A 15 -41.08 33.44 -6.20
CA LEU A 15 -41.91 32.60 -7.11
C LEU A 15 -43.32 33.24 -7.12
N PRO A 16 -44.27 32.91 -8.02
CA PRO A 16 -44.22 32.23 -9.35
C PRO A 16 -45.02 33.02 -10.44
N ILE A 17 -45.18 32.50 -11.68
CA ILE A 17 -46.41 32.47 -12.50
C ILE A 17 -46.14 31.76 -13.86
N LEU A 18 -46.66 30.54 -13.96
CA LEU A 18 -47.33 29.82 -15.06
C LEU A 18 -47.10 30.16 -16.57
N SER A 19 -46.84 29.06 -17.30
CA SER A 19 -47.58 28.58 -18.48
C SER A 19 -47.18 29.05 -19.88
N SER A 20 -46.96 28.04 -20.74
CA SER A 20 -46.94 28.06 -22.22
C SER A 20 -45.59 28.34 -22.88
N ILE A 21 -44.86 27.28 -23.23
CA ILE A 21 -44.17 27.02 -24.52
C ILE A 21 -43.52 25.64 -24.36
N LYS A 22 -44.33 24.62 -24.56
CA LYS A 22 -43.92 23.25 -24.84
C LYS A 22 -43.89 23.13 -26.37
N TYR A 23 -42.82 22.57 -26.92
CA TYR A 23 -42.67 22.16 -28.33
C TYR A 23 -42.47 23.26 -29.38
N PHE A 24 -41.29 23.89 -29.40
CA PHE A 24 -40.68 24.32 -30.68
C PHE A 24 -39.19 24.63 -30.47
N LEU A 25 -38.33 23.61 -30.63
CA LEU A 25 -36.93 23.66 -31.07
C LEU A 25 -36.27 22.31 -30.71
N LEU A 26 -36.79 21.25 -31.32
CA LEU A 26 -36.12 19.96 -31.38
C LEU A 26 -35.92 19.68 -32.88
N LEU A 27 -34.79 20.15 -33.43
CA LEU A 27 -34.13 19.68 -34.66
C LEU A 27 -33.05 20.71 -35.04
N LEU A 28 -31.83 20.21 -35.28
CA LEU A 28 -30.60 20.89 -35.75
C LEU A 28 -29.60 21.40 -34.69
N THR A 29 -29.03 20.45 -33.94
CA THR A 29 -27.57 20.35 -33.81
C THR A 29 -27.15 18.89 -34.05
N PHE A 30 -27.08 18.53 -35.33
CA PHE A 30 -26.33 17.37 -35.80
C PHE A 30 -24.83 17.66 -35.66
N ALA A 31 -24.07 16.59 -35.38
CA ALA A 31 -22.65 16.44 -35.70
C ALA A 31 -21.60 17.21 -34.87
N SER A 32 -21.43 16.82 -33.60
CA SER A 32 -20.11 16.85 -32.94
C SER A 32 -20.13 16.12 -31.60
N PHE A 33 -20.42 14.81 -31.58
CA PHE A 33 -20.13 13.95 -30.43
C PHE A 33 -20.19 12.48 -30.88
N ASN A 34 -19.19 12.02 -31.62
CA ASN A 34 -18.97 10.59 -31.91
C ASN A 34 -17.47 10.27 -31.99
N ILE A 35 -16.67 10.83 -31.07
CA ILE A 35 -15.25 10.45 -30.89
C ILE A 35 -14.99 9.94 -29.46
N SER A 36 -15.96 10.03 -28.54
CA SER A 36 -15.86 9.43 -27.21
C SER A 36 -16.36 7.98 -27.14
N ALA A 37 -17.17 7.53 -28.11
CA ALA A 37 -17.68 6.17 -28.13
C ALA A 37 -16.64 5.17 -28.65
N SER A 38 -15.80 5.57 -29.61
CA SER A 38 -14.78 4.68 -30.19
C SER A 38 -13.61 4.42 -29.24
N THR A 39 -13.23 5.39 -28.41
CA THR A 39 -12.15 5.28 -27.43
C THR A 39 -12.56 4.41 -26.23
N GLU A 40 -13.76 4.61 -25.70
CA GLU A 40 -14.33 3.74 -24.65
C GLU A 40 -14.55 2.31 -25.16
N GLN A 41 -15.06 2.15 -26.39
CA GLN A 41 -15.30 0.83 -26.96
C GLN A 41 -14.00 0.11 -27.36
N PHE A 42 -12.96 0.84 -27.76
CA PHE A 42 -11.62 0.29 -27.99
C PHE A 42 -10.95 -0.13 -26.68
N LYS A 43 -11.01 0.72 -25.65
CA LYS A 43 -10.46 0.43 -24.32
C LYS A 43 -11.18 -0.74 -23.65
N LEU A 44 -12.51 -0.81 -23.78
CA LEU A 44 -13.31 -1.93 -23.28
C LEU A 44 -12.99 -3.23 -24.03
N LYS A 45 -12.77 -3.17 -25.34
CA LYS A 45 -12.39 -4.33 -26.13
C LYS A 45 -10.99 -4.84 -25.77
N GLU A 46 -10.03 -3.94 -25.59
CA GLU A 46 -8.66 -4.27 -25.14
C GLU A 46 -8.66 -4.87 -23.72
N LEU A 47 -9.49 -4.33 -22.81
CA LEU A 47 -9.67 -4.88 -21.48
C LEU A 47 -10.32 -6.28 -21.50
N ILE A 48 -11.33 -6.49 -22.35
CA ILE A 48 -12.00 -7.79 -22.51
C ILE A 48 -11.09 -8.82 -23.18
N GLU A 49 -10.29 -8.41 -24.17
CA GLU A 49 -9.31 -9.27 -24.82
C GLU A 49 -8.19 -9.67 -23.86
N ALA A 50 -7.70 -8.75 -23.03
CA ALA A 50 -6.74 -9.03 -21.96
C ALA A 50 -7.33 -9.97 -20.89
N GLU A 51 -8.59 -9.78 -20.48
CA GLU A 51 -9.28 -10.67 -19.55
C GLU A 51 -9.50 -12.08 -20.15
N HIS A 52 -9.83 -12.16 -21.43
CA HIS A 52 -10.06 -13.41 -22.15
C HIS A 52 -8.76 -14.19 -22.39
N GLU A 53 -7.65 -13.51 -22.75
CA GLU A 53 -6.32 -14.13 -22.86
C GLU A 53 -5.86 -14.69 -21.51
N ASN A 54 -6.04 -13.93 -20.41
CA ASN A 54 -5.70 -14.36 -19.05
C ASN A 54 -6.53 -15.58 -18.59
N SER A 55 -7.75 -15.76 -19.11
CA SER A 55 -8.57 -16.96 -18.83
C SER A 55 -8.12 -18.22 -19.60
N SER A 56 -7.40 -18.05 -20.71
CA SER A 56 -7.02 -19.15 -21.61
C SER A 56 -5.74 -19.89 -21.20
N HIS A 57 -4.92 -19.26 -20.35
CA HIS A 57 -3.69 -19.83 -19.80
C HIS A 57 -3.64 -19.52 -18.30
N PRO A 58 -4.21 -20.37 -17.44
CA PRO A 58 -4.14 -20.16 -16.00
C PRO A 58 -2.67 -20.13 -15.57
N ILE A 59 -2.19 -18.96 -15.16
CA ILE A 59 -0.88 -18.80 -14.55
C ILE A 59 -0.93 -19.55 -13.20
N ASP A 60 -0.03 -20.51 -12.99
CA ASP A 60 0.13 -21.18 -11.69
C ASP A 60 0.79 -20.21 -10.70
N LEU A 61 0.00 -19.24 -10.24
CA LEU A 61 0.37 -18.21 -9.28
C LEU A 61 -0.11 -18.62 -7.88
N LYS A 62 0.78 -18.59 -6.90
CA LYS A 62 0.43 -18.80 -5.48
C LYS A 62 0.91 -17.63 -4.65
N LEU A 63 0.01 -17.12 -3.82
CA LEU A 63 0.30 -16.10 -2.82
C LEU A 63 0.24 -16.76 -1.44
N TYR A 64 1.32 -16.63 -0.67
CA TYR A 64 1.36 -16.97 0.74
C TYR A 64 1.44 -15.69 1.55
N VAL A 65 0.69 -15.65 2.66
CA VAL A 65 0.70 -14.55 3.62
C VAL A 65 1.31 -15.07 4.90
N PHE A 66 2.31 -14.36 5.41
CA PHE A 66 2.99 -14.70 6.66
C PHE A 66 2.63 -13.69 7.76
N ASP A 67 2.51 -14.19 8.99
CA ASP A 67 2.46 -13.33 10.18
C ASP A 67 3.91 -12.92 10.49
N CYS A 68 4.26 -11.68 10.18
CA CYS A 68 5.60 -11.16 10.39
C CYS A 68 5.71 -10.30 11.65
N GLY A 69 4.75 -10.44 12.56
CA GLY A 69 4.76 -9.79 13.85
C GLY A 69 3.63 -8.79 14.03
N GLN A 70 3.67 -8.13 15.17
CA GLN A 70 2.65 -7.17 15.59
C GLN A 70 3.30 -5.93 16.19
N ILE A 71 2.70 -4.79 15.88
CA ILE A 71 3.12 -3.48 16.35
C ILE A 71 1.98 -2.88 17.15
N LEU A 72 2.12 -2.85 18.48
CA LEU A 72 1.24 -2.04 19.33
C LEU A 72 1.64 -0.58 19.20
N VAL A 73 0.73 0.23 18.67
CA VAL A 73 0.84 1.67 18.59
C VAL A 73 0.11 2.27 19.78
N ARG A 74 0.83 2.99 20.65
CA ARG A 74 0.25 3.54 21.89
C ARG A 74 -0.60 4.80 21.68
N ASP A 75 -0.38 5.51 20.59
CA ASP A 75 -1.15 6.69 20.19
C ASP A 75 -1.26 6.75 18.65
N ILE A 76 -2.45 6.50 18.10
CA ILE A 76 -2.68 6.48 16.64
C ILE A 76 -2.59 7.86 15.98
N SER A 77 -2.65 8.94 16.77
CA SER A 77 -2.59 10.31 16.24
C SER A 77 -1.24 10.64 15.58
N ILE A 78 -0.20 9.85 15.86
CA ILE A 78 1.13 9.97 15.22
C ILE A 78 1.08 9.75 13.70
N PHE A 79 0.14 8.94 13.21
CA PHE A 79 -0.02 8.66 11.78
C PHE A 79 -0.95 9.66 11.10
N ASN A 80 -1.92 10.18 11.85
CA ASN A 80 -2.88 11.15 11.33
C ASN A 80 -3.35 12.05 12.48
N PRO A 81 -2.95 13.34 12.49
CA PRO A 81 -3.35 14.29 13.53
C PRO A 81 -4.86 14.53 13.64
N ALA A 82 -5.65 14.09 12.66
CA ALA A 82 -7.12 14.15 12.72
C ALA A 82 -7.75 13.05 13.60
N LEU A 83 -6.97 12.06 14.04
CA LEU A 83 -7.43 10.98 14.92
C LEU A 83 -7.40 11.39 16.40
N THR A 84 -8.20 10.70 17.22
CA THR A 84 -8.25 10.94 18.67
C THR A 84 -6.92 10.60 19.33
N GLN A 85 -6.39 11.54 20.11
CA GLN A 85 -5.15 11.33 20.87
C GLN A 85 -5.37 10.31 22.01
N GLY A 86 -4.37 9.46 22.24
CA GLY A 86 -4.36 8.47 23.33
C GLY A 86 -5.15 7.18 23.04
N GLU A 87 -5.70 7.04 21.84
CA GLU A 87 -6.21 5.75 21.36
C GLU A 87 -5.05 4.89 20.86
N HIS A 88 -5.10 3.59 21.18
CA HIS A 88 -4.09 2.61 20.80
C HIS A 88 -4.69 1.55 19.87
N ILE A 89 -3.83 0.96 19.05
CA ILE A 89 -4.19 -0.14 18.15
C ILE A 89 -3.00 -1.07 17.99
N THR A 90 -3.26 -2.36 17.79
CA THR A 90 -2.25 -3.31 17.37
C THR A 90 -2.38 -3.56 15.88
N PHE A 91 -1.34 -3.24 15.12
CA PHE A 91 -1.24 -3.59 13.70
C PHE A 91 -0.61 -4.96 13.53
N SER A 92 -1.07 -5.67 12.49
CA SER A 92 -0.40 -6.85 11.98
C SER A 92 0.63 -6.40 10.97
N ASP A 93 1.84 -6.91 11.10
CA ASP A 93 2.87 -6.83 10.08
C ASP A 93 2.80 -8.10 9.23
N ALA A 94 2.74 -7.95 7.90
CA ALA A 94 2.48 -9.03 6.97
C ALA A 94 3.50 -9.02 5.84
N CYS A 95 4.15 -10.16 5.62
CA CYS A 95 4.99 -10.41 4.46
C CYS A 95 4.31 -11.36 3.49
N TYR A 96 4.77 -11.34 2.23
CA TYR A 96 4.16 -12.15 1.19
C TYR A 96 5.19 -12.91 0.38
N LEU A 97 4.91 -14.18 0.08
CA LEU A 97 5.60 -14.94 -0.97
C LEU A 97 4.71 -15.05 -2.19
N ILE A 98 5.22 -14.65 -3.33
CA ILE A 98 4.58 -14.80 -4.63
C ILE A 98 5.36 -15.84 -5.41
N LYS A 99 4.79 -17.04 -5.58
CA LYS A 99 5.31 -18.06 -6.50
C LYS A 99 4.69 -17.86 -7.86
N HIS A 100 5.48 -17.43 -8.83
CA HIS A 100 5.10 -17.27 -10.22
C HIS A 100 5.90 -18.26 -11.09
N PRO A 101 5.40 -18.73 -12.25
CA PRO A 101 6.15 -19.61 -13.14
C PRO A 101 7.50 -19.04 -13.64
N GLU A 102 7.65 -17.72 -13.61
CA GLU A 102 8.88 -17.01 -14.01
C GLU A 102 9.82 -16.70 -12.84
N GLY A 103 9.43 -17.02 -11.61
CA GLY A 103 10.25 -16.78 -10.44
C GLY A 103 9.46 -16.64 -9.15
N THR A 104 10.18 -16.68 -8.03
CA THR A 104 9.63 -16.53 -6.69
C THR A 104 10.07 -15.20 -6.10
N LEU A 105 9.10 -14.40 -5.64
CA LEU A 105 9.32 -13.10 -5.03
C LEU A 105 8.90 -13.11 -3.56
N ILE A 106 9.74 -12.53 -2.70
CA ILE A 106 9.35 -12.09 -1.35
C ILE A 106 9.03 -10.59 -1.41
N TRP A 107 7.87 -10.20 -0.89
CA TRP A 107 7.46 -8.82 -0.69
C TRP A 107 7.46 -8.51 0.80
N ASP A 108 8.32 -7.57 1.19
CA ASP A 108 8.66 -7.25 2.58
C ASP A 108 9.13 -8.47 3.39
N THR A 109 9.78 -8.19 4.52
CA THR A 109 10.36 -9.22 5.40
C THR A 109 10.05 -9.00 6.87
N GLY A 110 9.25 -7.98 7.17
CA GLY A 110 8.64 -7.78 8.47
C GLY A 110 9.60 -7.34 9.56
N LEU A 111 9.12 -7.42 10.80
CA LEU A 111 9.94 -7.31 12.01
C LEU A 111 11.01 -8.42 12.10
N SER A 112 12.15 -8.08 12.68
CA SER A 112 13.27 -9.02 12.84
C SER A 112 12.88 -10.26 13.65
N ASP A 113 13.23 -11.44 13.14
CA ASP A 113 13.06 -12.72 13.83
C ASP A 113 13.82 -12.78 15.17
N SER A 114 14.78 -11.88 15.40
CA SER A 114 15.47 -11.72 16.68
C SER A 114 14.56 -11.28 17.84
N LEU A 115 13.36 -10.76 17.53
CA LEU A 115 12.35 -10.37 18.50
C LEU A 115 11.53 -11.55 19.04
N LEU A 116 11.71 -12.76 18.49
CA LEU A 116 11.04 -13.96 18.97
C LEU A 116 11.32 -14.19 20.48
N ASP A 117 10.29 -14.61 21.21
CA ASP A 117 10.35 -15.01 22.61
C ASP A 117 10.79 -13.91 23.60
N ILE A 118 10.88 -12.64 23.18
CA ILE A 118 11.12 -11.53 24.10
C ILE A 118 9.84 -11.24 24.91
N PRO A 119 9.81 -11.49 26.23
CA PRO A 119 8.59 -11.34 27.02
C PRO A 119 8.14 -9.88 27.08
N GLY A 120 6.91 -9.61 26.66
CA GLY A 120 6.35 -8.25 26.65
C GLY A 120 6.81 -7.37 25.48
N GLY A 121 7.51 -7.94 24.50
CA GLY A 121 7.95 -7.23 23.30
C GLY A 121 9.10 -6.24 23.55
N VAL A 122 9.43 -5.47 22.51
CA VAL A 122 10.49 -4.46 22.54
C VAL A 122 9.91 -3.10 22.23
N ASP A 123 10.18 -2.11 23.07
CA ASP A 123 9.75 -0.73 22.79
C ASP A 123 10.64 -0.09 21.72
N ALA A 124 10.01 0.63 20.79
CA ALA A 124 10.67 1.35 19.70
C ALA A 124 10.06 2.75 19.51
N GLY A 125 10.71 3.60 18.69
CA GLY A 125 10.23 4.95 18.40
C GLY A 125 10.08 5.83 19.65
N GLY A 126 11.03 5.73 20.59
CA GLY A 126 10.94 6.45 21.87
C GLY A 126 9.82 5.97 22.80
N GLY A 127 9.34 4.72 22.62
CA GLY A 127 8.26 4.12 23.40
C GLY A 127 6.88 4.26 22.77
N ALA A 128 6.76 4.88 21.60
CA ALA A 128 5.51 4.99 20.85
C ALA A 128 4.98 3.64 20.38
N PHE A 129 5.90 2.69 20.12
CA PHE A 129 5.61 1.36 19.62
C PHE A 129 6.08 0.29 20.59
N ASN A 130 5.38 -0.84 20.61
CA ASN A 130 5.86 -2.09 21.20
C ASN A 130 5.76 -3.21 20.16
N LEU A 131 6.91 -3.81 19.86
CA LEU A 131 7.11 -4.75 18.76
C LEU A 131 7.13 -6.17 19.30
N SER A 132 6.48 -7.09 18.60
CA SER A 132 6.50 -8.50 18.98
C SER A 132 6.46 -9.43 17.76
N VAL A 133 7.22 -10.51 17.82
CA VAL A 133 7.21 -11.59 16.83
C VAL A 133 6.81 -12.87 17.55
N SER A 134 5.74 -13.51 17.09
CA SER A 134 5.25 -14.78 17.66
C SER A 134 5.77 -16.01 16.90
N LYS A 135 6.13 -15.81 15.64
CA LYS A 135 6.61 -16.85 14.73
C LYS A 135 7.56 -16.24 13.72
N THR A 136 8.73 -16.86 13.56
CA THR A 136 9.78 -16.34 12.68
C THR A 136 9.38 -16.48 11.21
N LEU A 137 9.72 -15.50 10.36
CA LEU A 137 9.57 -15.61 8.91
C LEU A 137 10.31 -16.85 8.40
N LYS A 138 11.53 -17.08 8.92
CA LYS A 138 12.32 -18.27 8.57
C LYS A 138 11.60 -19.59 8.85
N SER A 139 10.93 -19.71 9.99
CA SER A 139 10.15 -20.93 10.30
C SER A 139 8.94 -21.09 9.38
N GLN A 140 8.26 -20.00 9.02
CA GLN A 140 7.09 -20.04 8.13
C GLN A 140 7.46 -20.44 6.71
N LEU A 141 8.60 -20.00 6.20
CA LEU A 141 9.13 -20.44 4.91
C LEU A 141 9.48 -21.93 4.93
N ALA A 142 10.10 -22.41 6.00
CA ALA A 142 10.43 -23.83 6.15
C ALA A 142 9.19 -24.74 6.19
N GLU A 143 8.06 -24.28 6.77
CA GLU A 143 6.80 -25.03 6.79
C GLU A 143 6.19 -25.30 5.41
N ILE A 144 6.58 -24.51 4.41
CA ILE A 144 6.15 -24.67 3.01
C ILE A 144 7.30 -25.11 2.09
N ASP A 145 8.35 -25.69 2.68
CA ASP A 145 9.54 -26.20 2.01
C ASP A 145 10.25 -25.14 1.14
N ILE A 146 10.31 -23.89 1.61
CA ILE A 146 11.04 -22.80 0.95
C ILE A 146 12.34 -22.50 1.69
N ASP A 147 13.44 -22.61 0.94
CA ASP A 147 14.75 -22.12 1.34
C ASP A 147 14.87 -20.63 0.93
N PRO A 148 15.13 -19.70 1.86
CA PRO A 148 15.36 -18.30 1.51
C PRO A 148 16.42 -18.08 0.42
N SER A 149 17.42 -18.96 0.32
CA SER A 149 18.47 -18.87 -0.69
C SER A 149 18.02 -19.21 -2.11
N SER A 150 16.82 -19.81 -2.27
CA SER A 150 16.21 -20.13 -3.56
C SER A 150 15.23 -19.05 -4.07
N ILE A 151 15.11 -17.93 -3.37
CA ILE A 151 14.26 -16.82 -3.77
C ILE A 151 14.93 -16.03 -4.89
N ASP A 152 14.19 -15.76 -5.96
CA ASP A 152 14.71 -15.06 -7.14
C ASP A 152 14.71 -13.54 -6.93
N TYR A 153 13.67 -13.02 -6.28
CA TYR A 153 13.47 -11.59 -6.07
C TYR A 153 13.07 -11.26 -4.63
N ILE A 154 13.60 -10.16 -4.12
CA ILE A 154 13.12 -9.50 -2.92
C ILE A 154 12.70 -8.08 -3.27
N ALA A 155 11.48 -7.70 -2.91
CA ALA A 155 10.97 -6.36 -3.08
C ALA A 155 10.58 -5.79 -1.73
N PHE A 156 10.91 -4.53 -1.48
CA PHE A 156 10.38 -3.81 -0.33
C PHE A 156 9.42 -2.72 -0.77
N SER A 157 8.35 -2.55 0.00
CA SER A 157 7.48 -1.39 -0.11
C SER A 157 8.25 -0.10 0.20
N HIS A 158 9.10 -0.15 1.24
CA HIS A 158 10.05 0.88 1.70
C HIS A 158 11.02 0.26 2.73
N LEU A 159 11.97 1.04 3.27
CA LEU A 159 13.10 0.51 4.06
C LEU A 159 13.03 0.80 5.57
N HIS A 160 11.83 0.97 6.13
CA HIS A 160 11.67 0.98 7.59
C HIS A 160 11.86 -0.42 8.20
N PHE A 161 12.14 -0.44 9.50
CA PHE A 161 12.58 -1.63 10.25
C PHE A 161 11.54 -2.77 10.28
N ASP A 162 10.26 -2.44 10.12
CA ASP A 162 9.13 -3.37 10.03
C ASP A 162 8.91 -3.94 8.63
N HIS A 163 9.75 -3.55 7.65
CA HIS A 163 9.72 -4.13 6.31
C HIS A 163 11.00 -4.92 6.00
N THR A 164 12.10 -4.60 6.68
CA THR A 164 13.46 -5.07 6.33
C THR A 164 14.08 -6.00 7.37
N GLY A 165 13.40 -6.29 8.48
CA GLY A 165 13.97 -6.97 9.64
C GLY A 165 14.55 -8.37 9.38
N ASN A 166 14.23 -9.01 8.25
CA ASN A 166 14.79 -10.29 7.82
C ASN A 166 15.40 -10.27 6.41
N ALA A 167 15.74 -9.10 5.88
CA ALA A 167 16.33 -8.92 4.54
C ALA A 167 17.57 -9.80 4.31
N SER A 168 18.41 -9.95 5.35
CA SER A 168 19.66 -10.72 5.32
C SER A 168 19.50 -12.22 5.02
N TYR A 169 18.28 -12.76 5.00
CA TYR A 169 18.04 -14.15 4.59
C TYR A 169 18.09 -14.35 3.07
N PHE A 170 17.94 -13.29 2.28
CA PHE A 170 17.70 -13.36 0.84
C PHE A 170 18.88 -12.82 0.01
N LEU A 171 20.12 -13.08 0.45
CA LEU A 171 21.35 -12.52 -0.15
C LEU A 171 21.58 -12.90 -1.62
N ASN A 172 20.91 -13.95 -2.12
CA ASN A 172 21.02 -14.39 -3.51
C ASN A 172 19.95 -13.76 -4.42
N ALA A 173 18.92 -13.13 -3.84
CA ALA A 173 17.79 -12.59 -4.58
C ALA A 173 18.16 -11.26 -5.24
N THR A 174 17.52 -10.97 -6.38
CA THR A 174 17.58 -9.64 -6.97
C THR A 174 16.71 -8.69 -6.15
N TRP A 175 17.32 -7.64 -5.61
CA TRP A 175 16.62 -6.64 -4.81
C TRP A 175 15.95 -5.58 -5.69
N LEU A 176 14.64 -5.44 -5.55
CA LEU A 176 13.79 -4.44 -6.18
C LEU A 176 13.37 -3.37 -5.17
N ILE A 177 13.65 -2.10 -5.47
CA ILE A 177 13.27 -0.96 -4.65
C ILE A 177 13.11 0.29 -5.51
N GLN A 178 12.34 1.26 -5.04
CA GLN A 178 12.23 2.56 -5.69
C GLN A 178 13.57 3.30 -5.59
N GLU A 179 14.00 3.93 -6.70
CA GLU A 179 15.26 4.67 -6.75
C GLU A 179 15.33 5.79 -5.69
N VAL A 180 14.21 6.49 -5.45
CA VAL A 180 14.13 7.55 -4.44
C VAL A 180 14.36 7.00 -3.03
N GLU A 181 13.76 5.85 -2.72
CA GLU A 181 13.90 5.19 -1.44
C GLU A 181 15.35 4.75 -1.21
N TYR A 182 15.95 4.09 -2.21
CA TYR A 182 17.37 3.71 -2.19
C TYR A 182 18.26 4.94 -1.96
N ASN A 183 18.07 6.01 -2.72
CA ASN A 183 18.91 7.20 -2.61
C ASN A 183 18.83 7.86 -1.22
N LEU A 184 17.68 7.80 -0.53
CA LEU A 184 17.51 8.34 0.82
C LEU A 184 18.06 7.39 1.88
N ALA A 185 17.76 6.09 1.78
CA ALA A 185 18.18 5.08 2.76
C ALA A 185 19.71 4.87 2.79
N PHE A 186 20.39 5.14 1.67
CA PHE A 186 21.85 5.07 1.58
C PHE A 186 22.52 6.46 1.64
N SER A 187 21.77 7.51 2.00
CA SER A 187 22.31 8.86 2.14
C SER A 187 22.85 9.11 3.56
N PRO A 188 23.70 10.14 3.76
CA PRO A 188 24.09 10.60 5.10
C PRO A 188 22.93 11.07 5.98
N GLU A 189 21.75 11.29 5.41
CA GLU A 189 20.53 11.74 6.09
C GLU A 189 19.56 10.59 6.39
N ALA A 190 19.90 9.33 6.11
CA ALA A 190 19.03 8.16 6.28
C ALA A 190 18.32 8.10 7.64
N GLU A 191 19.06 8.34 8.73
CA GLU A 191 18.53 8.33 10.10
C GLU A 191 17.42 9.39 10.32
N GLN A 192 17.46 10.51 9.58
CA GLN A 192 16.42 11.56 9.68
C GLN A 192 15.06 11.07 9.15
N PHE A 193 15.08 10.03 8.31
CA PHE A 193 13.90 9.37 7.76
C PHE A 193 13.61 8.05 8.46
N PHE A 194 14.24 7.79 9.61
CA PHE A 194 14.09 6.55 10.40
C PHE A 194 14.58 5.29 9.70
N PHE A 195 15.46 5.42 8.71
CA PHE A 195 16.16 4.27 8.13
C PHE A 195 17.35 3.89 9.00
N ASN A 196 17.57 2.59 9.13
CA ASN A 196 18.73 2.01 9.79
C ASN A 196 19.44 1.08 8.80
N PRO A 197 20.61 1.49 8.26
CA PRO A 197 21.33 0.70 7.26
C PRO A 197 21.63 -0.74 7.69
N ALA A 198 21.80 -1.00 8.99
CA ALA A 198 22.03 -2.36 9.49
C ALA A 198 20.86 -3.34 9.24
N ASP A 199 19.67 -2.83 8.89
CA ASP A 199 18.50 -3.65 8.59
C ASP A 199 18.50 -4.15 7.13
N TYR A 200 19.27 -3.55 6.23
CA TYR A 200 19.26 -3.86 4.79
C TYR A 200 20.63 -3.87 4.08
N ASP A 201 21.73 -3.53 4.75
CA ASP A 201 23.12 -3.61 4.25
C ASP A 201 23.75 -5.01 4.32
#